data_AF-A0A8I1S8M8-F1
#
_entry.id   AF-A0A8I1S8M8-F1
#
_cell.length_a   1.000
_cell.length_b   1.000
_cell.length_c   1.000
_cell.angle_alpha   90.00
_cell.angle_beta   90.00
_cell.angle_gamma   90.00
#
_symmetry.space_group_name_H-M   'P 1'
#
loop_
_entity.id
_entity.type
_entity.pdbx_description
1 polymer ?
#
loop_
_entity_poly.entity_id
_entity_poly.type
_entity_poly.pdbx_seq_one_letter_code
_entity_poly.pdbx_strand_id
1 'polypeptide(L)'
;MNRENQGAIAWAVAVLLRQSRRNRHWTQAEVAERTGGVVSKAALANYETGHRSLRLDVFCAIAKALEEDPGVILAAAERAAGYGSGEEAGPITVDVEALRASGDPRLAPVRRWFAMRLRAGGSRVPARTITLDFGAVAALAELMGVSPADARRILAEAGHGAGTTAWATTASSRHTVAS
;
A
#
# COMPACT_ATOMS: atom_id res chain seq x y z
N MET A 1 5.13 18.22 2.25
CA MET A 1 3.95 17.35 2.46
C MET A 1 2.87 18.21 3.12
N ASN A 2 1.86 18.64 2.36
CA ASN A 2 0.90 19.65 2.81
C ASN A 2 -0.13 19.05 3.79
N ARG A 3 -0.46 19.76 4.87
CA ARG A 3 -1.45 19.34 5.89
C ARG A 3 -2.83 19.07 5.29
N GLU A 4 -3.13 19.70 4.17
CA GLU A 4 -4.32 19.49 3.33
C GLU A 4 -4.43 18.05 2.81
N ASN A 5 -3.30 17.40 2.54
CA ASN A 5 -3.29 16.02 2.05
C ASN A 5 -3.60 15.01 3.18
N GLN A 6 -3.22 15.31 4.43
CA GLN A 6 -3.38 14.38 5.56
C GLN A 6 -4.85 14.08 5.90
N GLY A 7 -5.78 14.99 5.61
CA GLY A 7 -7.22 14.79 5.83
C GLY A 7 -7.94 14.05 4.69
N ALA A 8 -7.32 13.97 3.50
CA ALA A 8 -7.98 13.46 2.30
C ALA A 8 -8.28 11.96 2.38
N ILE A 9 -7.37 11.14 2.91
CA ILE A 9 -7.61 9.70 3.10
C ILE A 9 -8.73 9.46 4.11
N ALA A 10 -8.67 10.12 5.27
CA ALA A 10 -9.67 9.95 6.32
C ALA A 10 -11.07 10.33 5.82
N TRP A 11 -11.17 11.39 5.02
CA TRP A 11 -12.41 11.79 4.36
C TRP A 11 -12.88 10.75 3.34
N ALA A 12 -11.99 10.26 2.47
CA ALA A 12 -12.32 9.24 1.48
C ALA A 12 -12.83 7.95 2.13
N VAL A 13 -12.20 7.50 3.22
CA VAL A 13 -12.68 6.37 4.03
C VAL A 13 -14.09 6.64 4.55
N ALA A 14 -14.34 7.80 5.14
CA ALA A 14 -15.66 8.15 5.69
C ALA A 14 -16.76 8.16 4.61
N VAL A 15 -16.46 8.68 3.42
CA VAL A 15 -17.38 8.68 2.26
C VAL A 15 -17.69 7.26 1.81
N LEU A 16 -16.68 6.38 1.71
CA LEU A 16 -16.85 5.00 1.29
C LEU A 16 -17.68 4.19 2.29
N LEU A 17 -17.42 4.33 3.60
CA LEU A 17 -18.25 3.70 4.64
C LEU A 17 -19.71 4.15 4.56
N ARG A 18 -19.93 5.46 4.41
CA ARG A 18 -21.28 6.02 4.24
C ARG A 18 -21.97 5.47 2.99
N GLN A 19 -21.24 5.34 1.88
CA GLN A 19 -21.78 4.79 0.65
C GLN A 19 -22.12 3.30 0.80
N SER A 20 -21.23 2.51 1.40
CA SER A 20 -21.44 1.09 1.71
C SER A 20 -22.70 0.88 2.55
N ARG A 21 -22.88 1.70 3.60
CA ARG A 21 -24.11 1.71 4.41
C ARG A 21 -25.36 2.02 3.59
N ARG A 22 -25.31 3.05 2.75
CA ARG A 22 -26.45 3.45 1.90
C ARG A 22 -26.81 2.39 0.87
N ASN A 23 -25.83 1.73 0.26
CA ASN A 23 -26.03 0.66 -0.71
C ASN A 23 -26.72 -0.56 -0.09
N ARG A 24 -26.53 -0.78 1.22
CA ARG A 24 -27.21 -1.82 1.99
C ARG A 24 -28.56 -1.38 2.57
N HIS A 25 -28.96 -0.14 2.30
CA HIS A 25 -30.17 0.47 2.88
C HIS A 25 -30.21 0.48 4.41
N TRP A 26 -29.05 0.48 5.07
CA TRP A 26 -28.98 0.53 6.52
C TRP A 26 -28.98 1.97 7.04
N THR A 27 -29.66 2.18 8.15
CA THR A 27 -29.60 3.39 8.96
C THR A 27 -28.31 3.41 9.80
N GLN A 28 -27.96 4.60 10.30
CA GLN A 28 -26.83 4.73 11.23
C GLN A 28 -27.09 4.00 12.55
N ALA A 29 -28.35 3.84 12.96
CA ALA A 29 -28.71 3.12 14.19
C ALA A 29 -28.41 1.63 14.05
N GLU A 30 -28.80 1.04 12.92
CA GLU A 30 -28.58 -0.38 12.66
C GLU A 30 -27.09 -0.73 12.51
N VAL A 31 -26.28 0.16 11.91
CA VAL A 31 -24.82 -0.04 11.87
C VAL A 31 -24.20 0.10 13.25
N ALA A 32 -24.61 1.09 14.04
CA ALA A 32 -24.14 1.28 15.40
C ALA A 32 -24.43 0.04 16.28
N GLU A 33 -25.63 -0.53 16.17
CA GLU A 33 -26.00 -1.77 16.84
C GLU A 33 -25.11 -2.95 16.42
N ARG A 34 -24.87 -3.11 15.11
CA ARG A 34 -23.97 -4.16 14.58
C ARG A 34 -22.51 -4.01 15.03
N THR A 35 -22.07 -2.83 15.48
CA THR A 35 -20.74 -2.68 16.09
C THR A 35 -20.65 -3.25 17.52
N GLY A 36 -21.74 -3.75 18.11
CA GLY A 36 -21.75 -4.24 19.49
C GLY A 36 -21.51 -3.13 20.53
N GLY A 37 -21.91 -1.90 20.22
CA GLY A 37 -21.75 -0.74 21.11
C GLY A 37 -20.39 -0.04 21.02
N VAL A 38 -19.46 -0.50 20.16
CA VAL A 38 -18.17 0.18 19.93
C VAL A 38 -18.37 1.59 19.36
N VAL A 39 -19.39 1.77 18.52
CA VAL A 39 -19.71 3.05 17.88
C VAL A 39 -21.17 3.40 18.11
N SER A 40 -21.45 4.55 18.71
CA SER A 40 -22.81 5.06 18.85
C SER A 40 -23.32 5.66 17.53
N LYS A 41 -24.65 5.74 17.36
CA LYS A 41 -25.29 6.41 16.21
C LYS A 41 -24.76 7.84 16.00
N ALA A 42 -24.64 8.61 17.08
CA ALA A 42 -24.14 9.99 17.02
C ALA A 42 -22.66 10.05 16.63
N ALA A 43 -21.83 9.13 17.14
CA ALA A 43 -20.44 9.04 16.74
C ALA A 43 -20.30 8.68 15.25
N LEU A 44 -21.07 7.70 14.77
CA LEU A 44 -21.11 7.32 13.36
C LEU A 44 -21.48 8.51 12.45
N ALA A 45 -22.50 9.29 12.83
CA ALA A 45 -22.89 10.49 12.08
C ALA A 45 -21.75 11.52 12.00
N ASN A 46 -21.02 11.75 13.10
CA ASN A 46 -19.89 12.68 13.12
C ASN A 46 -18.72 12.20 12.24
N TYR A 47 -18.47 10.90 12.18
CA TYR A 47 -17.45 10.34 11.29
C TYR A 47 -17.86 10.49 9.81
N GLU A 48 -19.08 10.09 9.46
CA GLU A 48 -19.59 10.15 8.07
C GLU A 48 -19.72 11.57 7.50
N THR A 49 -19.71 12.58 8.36
CA THR A 49 -19.80 13.99 7.99
C THR A 49 -18.48 14.74 8.16
N GLY A 50 -17.43 14.08 8.66
CA GLY A 50 -16.11 14.67 8.84
C GLY A 50 -15.97 15.61 10.04
N HIS A 51 -16.99 15.75 10.89
CA HIS A 51 -16.91 16.53 12.13
C HIS A 51 -15.98 15.89 13.18
N ARG A 52 -15.59 14.63 12.98
CA ARG A 52 -14.63 13.92 13.83
C ARG A 52 -13.69 13.08 12.99
N SER A 53 -12.38 13.18 13.25
CA SER A 53 -11.39 12.30 12.62
C SER A 53 -11.62 10.84 13.01
N LEU A 54 -11.57 9.96 12.02
CA LEU A 54 -11.78 8.53 12.19
C LEU A 54 -10.49 7.87 12.69
N ARG A 55 -10.56 7.15 13.81
CA ARG A 55 -9.45 6.32 14.30
C ARG A 55 -9.47 4.96 13.60
N LEU A 56 -8.30 4.32 13.48
CA LEU A 56 -8.16 3.05 12.78
C LEU A 56 -8.95 1.89 13.42
N ASP A 57 -8.98 1.82 14.75
CA ASP A 57 -9.78 0.84 15.52
C ASP A 57 -11.28 0.98 15.21
N VAL A 58 -11.77 2.21 15.22
CA VAL A 58 -13.17 2.54 14.93
C VAL A 58 -13.50 2.27 13.47
N PHE A 59 -12.61 2.61 12.54
CA PHE A 59 -12.73 2.25 11.13
C PHE A 59 -12.94 0.73 10.95
N CYS A 60 -12.06 -0.08 11.53
CA CYS A 60 -12.15 -1.53 11.44
C CYS A 60 -13.46 -2.06 12.04
N ALA A 61 -13.95 -1.48 13.13
CA ALA A 61 -15.23 -1.85 13.73
C ALA A 61 -16.43 -1.54 12.80
N ILE A 62 -16.46 -0.35 12.20
CA ILE A 62 -17.54 0.05 11.28
C ILE A 62 -17.48 -0.78 9.99
N ALA A 63 -16.30 -1.00 9.41
CA ALA A 63 -16.13 -1.81 8.21
C ALA A 63 -16.63 -3.25 8.43
N LYS A 64 -16.27 -3.88 9.56
CA LYS A 64 -16.79 -5.19 9.93
C LYS A 64 -18.31 -5.20 10.12
N ALA A 65 -18.86 -4.18 10.79
CA ALA A 65 -20.31 -4.05 10.96
C ALA A 65 -21.06 -3.82 9.64
N LEU A 66 -20.35 -3.34 8.61
CA LEU A 66 -20.82 -3.19 7.23
C LEU A 66 -20.56 -4.42 6.36
N GLU A 67 -19.97 -5.49 6.90
CA GLU A 67 -19.56 -6.68 6.14
C GLU A 67 -18.60 -6.31 4.98
N GLU A 68 -17.70 -5.36 5.24
CA GLU A 68 -16.68 -4.91 4.29
C GLU A 68 -15.28 -5.34 4.76
N ASP A 69 -14.40 -5.59 3.79
CA ASP A 69 -12.97 -5.76 4.06
C ASP A 69 -12.31 -4.39 4.29
N PRO A 70 -11.71 -4.12 5.47
CA PRO A 70 -11.04 -2.85 5.74
C PRO A 70 -9.88 -2.54 4.78
N GLY A 71 -9.14 -3.55 4.33
CA GLY A 71 -8.07 -3.39 3.35
C GLY A 71 -8.60 -2.92 1.99
N VAL A 72 -9.74 -3.46 1.55
CA VAL A 72 -10.38 -3.04 0.29
C VAL A 72 -10.85 -1.59 0.37
N ILE A 73 -11.49 -1.19 1.47
CA ILE A 73 -11.91 0.21 1.67
C ILE A 73 -10.70 1.14 1.72
N LEU A 74 -9.65 0.77 2.45
CA LEU A 74 -8.46 1.60 2.57
C LEU A 74 -7.78 1.79 1.20
N ALA A 75 -7.60 0.72 0.43
CA ALA A 75 -7.03 0.81 -0.91
C ALA A 75 -7.89 1.66 -1.87
N ALA A 76 -9.23 1.58 -1.76
CA ALA A 76 -10.12 2.45 -2.52
C ALA A 76 -10.04 3.92 -2.07
N ALA A 77 -9.91 4.17 -0.76
CA ALA A 77 -9.76 5.50 -0.20
C ALA A 77 -8.41 6.13 -0.60
N GLU A 78 -7.33 5.34 -0.59
CA GLU A 78 -6.03 5.76 -1.07
C GLU A 78 -6.10 6.18 -2.54
N ARG A 79 -6.71 5.36 -3.41
CA ARG A 79 -6.92 5.73 -4.83
C ARG A 79 -7.72 7.02 -4.98
N ALA A 80 -8.83 7.14 -4.24
CA ALA A 80 -9.70 8.33 -4.30
C ALA A 80 -9.02 9.60 -3.77
N ALA A 81 -8.15 9.47 -2.77
CA ALA A 81 -7.38 10.57 -2.20
C ALA A 81 -6.07 10.85 -2.94
N GLY A 82 -5.78 10.14 -4.05
CA GLY A 82 -4.56 10.30 -4.83
C GLY A 82 -3.29 9.73 -4.17
N TYR A 83 -3.45 8.94 -3.11
CA TYR A 83 -2.36 8.21 -2.45
C TYR A 83 -2.12 6.82 -3.04
N GLY A 84 -3.17 6.21 -3.60
CA GLY A 84 -3.12 4.89 -4.21
C GLY A 84 -2.78 4.98 -5.68
N SER A 85 -1.55 4.62 -6.03
CA SER A 85 -1.28 3.95 -7.30
C SER A 85 -1.49 2.43 -7.06
N GLY A 86 -1.84 1.63 -8.06
CA GLY A 86 -2.27 0.21 -7.89
C GLY A 86 -1.21 -0.71 -7.25
N GLU A 87 -1.32 -2.04 -7.39
CA GLU A 87 -0.25 -2.99 -6.98
C GLU A 87 1.16 -2.61 -7.48
N GLU A 88 1.21 -1.75 -8.50
CA GLU A 88 2.36 -1.03 -9.06
C GLU A 88 2.97 0.07 -8.15
N ALA A 89 2.48 0.28 -6.92
CA ALA A 89 2.90 1.39 -6.04
C ALA A 89 3.54 0.97 -4.72
N GLY A 90 3.50 -0.32 -4.37
CA GLY A 90 4.11 -0.79 -3.13
C GLY A 90 5.63 -0.60 -3.12
N PRO A 91 6.30 -0.75 -1.97
CA PRO A 91 7.75 -0.86 -1.97
C PRO A 91 8.20 -2.10 -2.75
N ILE A 92 9.37 -2.02 -3.39
CA ILE A 92 10.06 -3.18 -4.00
C ILE A 92 11.37 -3.45 -3.27
N THR A 93 11.68 -4.72 -3.02
CA THR A 93 13.00 -5.12 -2.53
C THR A 93 13.84 -5.60 -3.71
N VAL A 94 15.05 -5.07 -3.84
CA VAL A 94 15.97 -5.38 -4.96
C VAL A 94 17.34 -5.79 -4.44
N ASP A 95 17.96 -6.78 -5.07
CA ASP A 95 19.38 -7.12 -4.85
C ASP A 95 20.26 -6.07 -5.56
N VAL A 96 21.07 -5.37 -4.77
CA VAL A 96 21.93 -4.27 -5.23
C VAL A 96 23.08 -4.81 -6.09
N GLU A 97 23.59 -6.00 -5.83
CA GLU A 97 24.63 -6.62 -6.64
C GLU A 97 24.07 -7.06 -8.00
N ALA A 98 22.87 -7.63 -8.02
CA ALA A 98 22.19 -7.98 -9.26
C ALA A 98 21.95 -6.75 -10.16
N LEU A 99 21.48 -5.64 -9.58
CA LEU A 99 21.30 -4.38 -10.31
C LEU A 99 22.63 -3.78 -10.81
N ARG A 100 23.72 -3.93 -10.04
CA ARG A 100 25.06 -3.47 -10.45
C ARG A 100 25.66 -4.32 -11.57
N ALA A 101 25.41 -5.63 -11.55
CA ALA A 101 25.87 -6.58 -12.56
C ALA A 101 25.02 -6.53 -13.85
N SER A 102 23.81 -5.99 -13.79
CA SER A 102 22.92 -5.90 -14.96
C SER A 102 23.53 -5.06 -16.08
N GLY A 103 23.57 -5.64 -17.28
CA GLY A 103 24.01 -5.00 -18.52
C GLY A 103 22.96 -4.09 -19.17
N ASP A 104 21.77 -3.96 -18.57
CA ASP A 104 20.72 -3.09 -19.13
C ASP A 104 21.20 -1.62 -19.12
N PRO A 105 21.26 -0.94 -20.27
CA PRO A 105 21.66 0.47 -20.35
C PRO A 105 20.71 1.40 -19.60
N ARG A 106 19.41 1.04 -19.49
CA ARG A 106 18.41 1.82 -18.75
C ARG A 106 18.72 1.89 -17.26
N LEU A 107 19.48 0.94 -16.72
CA LEU A 107 19.89 0.91 -15.31
C LEU A 107 21.17 1.72 -15.03
N ALA A 108 21.80 2.35 -16.03
CA ALA A 108 23.00 3.16 -15.81
C ALA A 108 22.81 4.30 -14.78
N PRO A 109 21.68 5.04 -14.76
CA PRO A 109 21.41 6.04 -13.73
C PRO A 109 21.24 5.42 -12.34
N VAL A 110 20.58 4.26 -12.26
CA VAL A 110 20.35 3.51 -11.02
C VAL A 110 21.67 3.02 -10.41
N ARG A 111 22.57 2.45 -11.23
CA ARG A 111 23.91 2.02 -10.79
C ARG A 111 24.72 3.19 -10.23
N ARG A 112 24.65 4.36 -10.88
CA ARG A 112 25.32 5.58 -10.42
C ARG A 112 24.75 6.06 -9.09
N TRP A 113 23.43 6.04 -8.95
CA TRP A 113 22.74 6.43 -7.71
C TRP A 113 23.16 5.53 -6.53
N PHE A 114 23.20 4.21 -6.72
CA PHE A 114 23.70 3.28 -5.70
C PHE A 114 25.16 3.53 -5.33
N ALA A 115 26.02 3.81 -6.33
CA ALA A 115 27.43 4.13 -6.07
C ALA A 115 27.60 5.40 -5.23
N MET A 116 26.75 6.41 -5.39
CA MET A 116 26.77 7.63 -4.57
C MET A 116 26.20 7.38 -3.17
N ARG A 117 25.07 6.68 -3.07
CA ARG A 117 24.38 6.43 -1.78
C ARG A 117 25.20 5.55 -0.84
N LEU A 118 25.86 4.51 -1.37
CA LEU A 118 26.73 3.62 -0.60
C LEU A 118 28.03 4.32 -0.15
N ARG A 119 28.46 5.38 -0.83
CA ARG A 119 29.60 6.21 -0.39
C ARG A 119 29.22 7.19 0.72
N ALA A 120 27.98 7.69 0.72
CA ALA A 120 27.48 8.66 1.70
C ALA A 120 27.05 8.02 3.03
N GLY A 121 26.55 6.78 3.00
CA GLY A 121 26.21 6.03 4.21
C GLY A 121 27.39 5.24 4.71
N GLY A 122 28.11 5.74 5.72
CA GLY A 122 29.29 5.11 6.35
C GLY A 122 29.05 3.76 7.07
N SER A 123 28.09 2.96 6.62
CA SER A 123 27.83 1.61 7.13
C SER A 123 28.89 0.64 6.59
N ARG A 124 29.61 -0.03 7.51
CA ARG A 124 30.68 -0.99 7.22
C ARG A 124 30.20 -2.32 6.62
N VAL A 125 28.91 -2.47 6.32
CA VAL A 125 28.35 -3.67 5.70
C VAL A 125 27.47 -3.26 4.51
N PRO A 126 27.83 -3.64 3.27
CA PRO A 126 26.99 -3.38 2.11
C PRO A 126 25.70 -4.22 2.24
N ALA A 127 24.56 -3.55 2.37
CA ALA A 127 23.27 -4.22 2.35
C ALA A 127 23.06 -4.84 0.96
N ARG A 128 23.05 -6.17 0.88
CA ARG A 128 22.84 -6.93 -0.35
C ARG A 128 21.48 -6.62 -0.97
N THR A 129 20.46 -6.42 -0.14
CA THR A 129 19.11 -6.05 -0.56
C THR A 129 18.71 -4.68 0.00
N ILE A 130 17.99 -3.89 -0.80
CA ILE A 130 17.40 -2.63 -0.37
C ILE A 130 15.91 -2.61 -0.70
N THR A 131 15.12 -2.04 0.19
CA THR A 131 13.71 -1.75 -0.06
C THR A 131 13.57 -0.32 -0.59
N LEU A 132 13.03 -0.18 -1.78
CA LEU A 132 12.72 1.09 -2.43
C LEU A 132 11.24 1.39 -2.20
N ASP A 133 10.94 2.49 -1.53
CA ASP A 133 9.58 3.00 -1.42
C ASP A 133 9.13 3.66 -2.74
N PHE A 134 7.87 4.08 -2.78
CA PHE A 134 7.28 4.75 -3.94
C PHE A 134 8.08 5.98 -4.39
N GLY A 135 8.53 6.81 -3.44
CA GLY A 135 9.30 8.02 -3.75
C GLY A 135 10.65 7.71 -4.38
N ALA A 136 11.32 6.66 -3.88
CA ALA A 136 12.57 6.17 -4.45
C ALA A 136 12.37 5.61 -5.87
N VAL A 137 11.31 4.83 -6.11
CA VAL A 137 10.99 4.30 -7.44
C VAL A 137 10.67 5.43 -8.42
N ALA A 138 9.88 6.43 -8.00
CA ALA A 138 9.54 7.59 -8.84
C ALA A 138 10.78 8.40 -9.23
N ALA A 139 11.67 8.70 -8.27
CA ALA A 139 12.91 9.43 -8.56
C ALA A 139 13.84 8.64 -9.50
N LEU A 140 13.90 7.31 -9.36
CA LEU A 140 14.67 6.47 -10.30
C LEU A 140 14.02 6.43 -11.68
N ALA A 141 12.69 6.41 -11.77
CA ALA A 141 11.97 6.44 -13.04
C ALA A 141 12.27 7.71 -13.85
N GLU A 142 12.31 8.87 -13.19
CA GLU A 142 12.71 10.14 -13.80
C GLU A 142 14.14 10.08 -14.36
N LEU A 143 15.08 9.53 -13.59
CA LEU A 143 16.46 9.36 -14.03
C LEU A 143 16.62 8.37 -15.19
N MET A 144 15.77 7.33 -15.21
CA MET A 144 15.72 6.32 -16.27
C MET A 144 14.97 6.80 -17.52
N GLY A 145 14.21 7.90 -17.43
CA GLY A 145 13.37 8.42 -18.51
C GLY A 145 12.17 7.52 -18.85
N VAL A 146 11.61 6.81 -17.85
CA VAL A 146 10.48 5.88 -18.03
C VAL A 146 9.36 6.16 -17.02
N SER A 147 8.20 5.52 -17.19
CA SER A 147 7.11 5.61 -16.22
C SER A 147 7.48 4.95 -14.88
N PRO A 148 6.91 5.38 -13.73
CA PRO A 148 7.14 4.71 -12.44
C PRO A 148 6.79 3.21 -12.45
N ALA A 149 5.75 2.81 -13.18
CA ALA A 149 5.37 1.42 -13.36
C ALA A 149 6.44 0.62 -14.14
N ASP A 150 6.97 1.20 -15.23
CA ASP A 150 8.05 0.59 -16.00
C ASP A 150 9.35 0.50 -15.21
N ALA A 151 9.72 1.56 -14.48
CA ALA A 151 10.89 1.55 -13.61
C ALA A 151 10.79 0.44 -12.57
N ARG A 152 9.63 0.29 -11.93
CA ARG A 152 9.37 -0.78 -10.96
C ARG A 152 9.56 -2.15 -11.58
N ARG A 153 8.96 -2.39 -12.75
CA ARG A 153 9.07 -3.67 -13.45
C ARG A 153 10.53 -3.98 -13.80
N ILE A 154 11.25 -3.02 -14.39
CA ILE A 154 12.67 -3.17 -14.77
C ILE A 154 13.55 -3.42 -13.54
N LEU A 155 13.32 -2.69 -12.44
CA LEU A 155 14.07 -2.82 -11.19
C LEU A 155 13.78 -4.15 -10.49
N ALA A 156 12.53 -4.61 -10.51
CA ALA A 156 12.17 -5.94 -10.04
C ALA A 156 12.87 -7.00 -10.91
N GLU A 157 12.64 -7.03 -12.23
CA GLU A 157 13.25 -8.02 -13.13
C GLU A 157 14.78 -8.11 -12.98
N ALA A 158 15.48 -6.97 -12.92
CA ALA A 158 16.93 -6.94 -12.79
C ALA A 158 17.44 -7.17 -11.35
N GLY A 159 16.61 -6.90 -10.34
CA GLY A 159 16.93 -7.05 -8.92
C GLY A 159 16.75 -8.46 -8.37
N HIS A 160 16.24 -9.41 -9.16
CA HIS A 160 16.02 -10.82 -8.77
C HIS A 160 17.15 -11.77 -9.22
N GLY A 161 18.41 -11.31 -9.30
CA GLY A 161 19.54 -12.12 -9.74
C GLY A 161 19.63 -13.50 -9.04
N ALA A 162 19.46 -14.56 -9.84
CA ALA A 162 19.73 -15.99 -9.61
C ALA A 162 19.78 -16.48 -8.14
N GLY A 163 18.65 -16.43 -7.43
CA GLY A 163 18.52 -17.11 -6.15
C GLY A 163 17.17 -16.88 -5.50
N THR A 164 16.34 -17.92 -5.50
CA THR A 164 15.10 -18.07 -4.70
C THR A 164 13.80 -17.65 -5.40
N THR A 165 13.44 -18.35 -6.47
CA THR A 165 12.04 -18.56 -6.89
C THR A 165 11.35 -19.57 -5.96
N ALA A 166 11.34 -19.32 -4.65
CA ALA A 166 10.77 -20.26 -3.67
C ALA A 166 9.96 -19.54 -2.59
N TRP A 167 8.84 -18.94 -2.98
CA TRP A 167 7.72 -18.75 -2.04
C TRP A 167 6.32 -18.84 -2.67
N ALA A 168 6.20 -19.07 -3.98
CA ALA A 168 4.90 -19.10 -4.65
C ALA A 168 4.22 -20.49 -4.73
N THR A 169 4.72 -21.54 -4.05
CA THR A 169 4.07 -22.86 -4.11
C THR A 169 3.97 -23.54 -2.74
N THR A 170 3.27 -22.94 -1.78
CA THR A 170 2.68 -23.70 -0.65
C THR A 170 1.45 -22.99 -0.08
N ALA A 171 0.40 -22.88 -0.89
CA ALA A 171 -0.96 -22.64 -0.38
C ALA A 171 -1.99 -23.27 -1.33
N SER A 172 -1.80 -24.54 -1.68
CA SER A 172 -2.86 -25.36 -2.25
C SER A 172 -2.61 -26.82 -1.90
N SER A 173 -3.08 -27.20 -0.71
CA SER A 173 -3.40 -28.60 -0.39
C SER A 173 -4.56 -28.60 0.59
N ARG A 174 -5.73 -28.45 -0.04
CA ARG A 174 -7.00 -29.13 0.22
C ARG A 174 -7.16 -29.73 1.62
N HIS A 175 -8.09 -29.14 2.35
CA HIS A 175 -9.07 -29.87 3.13
C HIS A 175 -9.56 -31.10 2.36
N THR A 176 -9.29 -32.29 2.89
CA THR A 176 -10.23 -33.42 2.80
C THR A 176 -10.09 -34.17 4.12
N VAL A 177 -11.10 -34.02 4.97
CA VAL A 177 -11.33 -34.81 6.18
C VAL A 177 -12.54 -35.68 5.91
N ALA A 178 -12.49 -36.91 6.45
CA ALA A 178 -13.59 -37.86 6.67
C ALA A 178 -14.16 -38.55 5.41
N SER A 179 -14.36 -39.87 5.37
CA SER A 179 -14.44 -40.90 6.42
C SER A 179 -13.89 -42.23 5.94
#